data_AF-A0A0D2ILM0-F1
#
_entry.id   AF-A0A0D2ILM0-F1
#
_cell.length_a   1.000
_cell.length_b   1.000
_cell.length_c   1.000
_cell.angle_alpha   90.00
_cell.angle_beta   90.00
_cell.angle_gamma   90.00
#
_symmetry.space_group_name_H-M   'P 1'
#
loop_
_entity.id
_entity.type
_entity.pdbx_description
1 polymer ?
#
loop_
_entity_poly.entity_id
_entity_poly.type
_entity_poly.pdbx_seq_one_letter_code
_entity_poly.pdbx_strand_id
1 'polypeptide(L)'
;MASPDLASRGSFKGRTVIVTGGAGAVGTQLSLAFGKAGANVVVNDISTTSDGKFRAQEVVDEITAQGGSAVLDTNSVVDGERIVRTALEKFGRIDVIVNNAALARYVPFEEDDLSVYKRILDVNVLGSISLILAAWPHFKSQRYGRVVNCSSDAIFGMTEVTPYTFSKGAILAGTRALAIEGAPHGILVNCVAPTAYGDMMLLHLNKMDAAIRDQAKEFASTTYPPESNIPWFLALCHESSEITGEFFSLGAYSVSRIVLGVQDGVTNLRTMEECLQQQDAILKNPKAQINVPRNCDEFNEVTVRGKSARPQESLHGH
;
A
#
# COMPACT_ATOMS: atom_id res chain seq x y z
N MET A 1 21.55 20.62 4.55
CA MET A 1 22.32 19.68 3.70
C MET A 1 21.50 19.45 2.44
N ALA A 2 22.10 19.26 1.27
CA ALA A 2 21.33 18.88 0.08
C ALA A 2 20.66 17.52 0.34
N SER A 3 19.38 17.36 -0.02
CA SER A 3 18.68 16.08 0.12
C SER A 3 19.48 14.98 -0.60
N PRO A 4 19.66 13.80 0.03
CA PRO A 4 20.43 12.72 -0.56
C PRO A 4 19.85 12.32 -1.91
N ASP A 5 20.71 11.86 -2.83
CA ASP A 5 20.23 11.33 -4.10
C ASP A 5 19.58 9.97 -3.88
N LEU A 6 18.24 9.91 -3.94
CA LEU A 6 17.46 8.73 -3.55
C LEU A 6 17.47 7.61 -4.61
N ALA A 7 17.89 7.93 -5.84
CA ALA A 7 18.13 6.98 -6.93
C ALA A 7 19.14 7.53 -7.94
N SER A 8 19.78 6.64 -8.69
CA SER A 8 20.68 7.05 -9.77
C SER A 8 19.91 7.74 -10.90
N ARG A 9 20.50 8.81 -11.46
CA ARG A 9 19.95 9.49 -12.63
C ARG A 9 19.76 8.51 -13.79
N GLY A 10 18.56 8.49 -14.35
CA GLY A 10 18.22 7.66 -15.51
C GLY A 10 17.78 6.23 -15.19
N SER A 11 17.73 5.81 -13.92
CA SER A 11 17.23 4.49 -13.51
C SER A 11 15.77 4.22 -13.91
N PHE A 12 14.99 5.27 -14.20
CA PHE A 12 13.62 5.17 -14.71
C PHE A 12 13.46 5.77 -16.12
N LYS A 13 14.56 5.95 -16.86
CA LYS A 13 14.52 6.55 -18.18
C LYS A 13 13.57 5.77 -19.11
N GLY A 14 12.63 6.49 -19.73
CA GLY A 14 11.66 5.92 -20.66
C GLY A 14 10.50 5.16 -19.99
N ARG A 15 10.41 5.17 -18.66
CA ARG A 15 9.26 4.69 -17.90
C ARG A 15 8.28 5.82 -17.64
N THR A 16 6.99 5.54 -17.77
CA THR A 16 5.92 6.47 -17.36
C THR A 16 5.31 6.02 -16.04
N VAL A 17 5.24 6.93 -15.07
CA VAL A 17 4.81 6.68 -13.70
C VAL A 17 3.60 7.56 -13.38
N ILE A 18 2.53 6.98 -12.86
CA ILE A 18 1.42 7.73 -12.25
C ILE A 18 1.60 7.68 -10.73
N VAL A 19 1.64 8.86 -10.10
CA VAL A 19 1.58 9.00 -8.63
C VAL A 19 0.28 9.69 -8.27
N THR A 20 -0.63 8.97 -7.61
CA THR A 20 -1.88 9.56 -7.09
C THR A 20 -1.66 10.19 -5.72
N GLY A 21 -2.36 11.29 -5.44
CA GLY A 21 -2.08 12.09 -4.25
C GLY A 21 -0.69 12.74 -4.32
N GLY A 22 -0.26 13.11 -5.52
CA GLY A 22 1.09 13.55 -5.84
C GLY A 22 1.49 14.88 -5.19
N ALA A 23 0.56 15.61 -4.57
CA ALA A 23 0.84 16.83 -3.80
C ALA A 23 0.81 16.62 -2.27
N GLY A 24 0.58 15.39 -1.82
CA GLY A 24 0.69 14.99 -0.42
C GLY A 24 2.13 14.75 0.00
N ALA A 25 2.40 14.68 1.31
CA ALA A 25 3.76 14.60 1.86
C ALA A 25 4.67 13.53 1.20
N VAL A 26 4.20 12.28 1.11
CA VAL A 26 4.94 11.19 0.43
C VAL A 26 4.84 11.32 -1.09
N GLY A 27 3.66 11.69 -1.61
CA GLY A 27 3.41 11.80 -3.06
C GLY A 27 4.29 12.82 -3.76
N THR A 28 4.55 13.96 -3.12
CA THR A 28 5.49 14.99 -3.62
C THR A 28 6.89 14.40 -3.73
N GLN A 29 7.40 13.80 -2.66
CA GLN A 29 8.75 13.22 -2.66
C GLN A 29 8.89 12.07 -3.67
N LEU A 30 7.85 11.25 -3.87
CA LEU A 30 7.83 10.23 -4.91
C LEU A 30 7.91 10.85 -6.30
N SER A 31 7.06 11.83 -6.59
CA SER A 31 6.99 12.48 -7.90
C SER A 31 8.31 13.14 -8.27
N LEU A 32 8.91 13.88 -7.33
CA LEU A 32 10.22 14.50 -7.48
C LEU A 32 11.32 13.46 -7.70
N ALA A 33 11.33 12.37 -6.91
CA ALA A 33 12.35 11.34 -7.03
C ALA A 33 12.27 10.56 -8.36
N PHE A 34 11.06 10.20 -8.82
CA PHE A 34 10.87 9.60 -10.14
C PHE A 34 11.29 10.54 -11.27
N GLY A 35 10.91 11.82 -11.18
CA GLY A 35 11.31 12.84 -12.16
C GLY A 35 12.82 12.99 -12.24
N LYS A 36 13.50 13.08 -11.10
CA LYS A 36 14.98 13.13 -11.00
C LYS A 36 15.65 11.86 -11.53
N ALA A 37 15.00 10.72 -11.34
CA ALA A 37 15.47 9.43 -11.86
C ALA A 37 15.20 9.24 -13.37
N GLY A 38 14.60 10.24 -14.04
CA GLY A 38 14.40 10.28 -15.50
C GLY A 38 13.09 9.68 -15.99
N ALA A 39 12.12 9.44 -15.10
CA ALA A 39 10.79 9.01 -15.47
C ALA A 39 9.97 10.14 -16.12
N ASN A 40 8.98 9.76 -16.91
CA ASN A 40 7.85 10.62 -17.23
C ASN A 40 6.82 10.52 -16.11
N VAL A 41 6.49 11.61 -15.42
CA VAL A 41 5.63 11.56 -14.23
C VAL A 41 4.27 12.20 -14.50
N VAL A 42 3.20 11.45 -14.26
CA VAL A 42 1.85 11.99 -14.12
C VAL A 42 1.61 12.25 -12.63
N VAL A 43 1.58 13.53 -12.26
CA VAL A 43 1.32 13.96 -10.89
C VAL A 43 -0.19 14.15 -10.75
N ASN A 44 -0.88 13.13 -10.25
CA ASN A 44 -2.33 13.17 -10.05
C ASN A 44 -2.66 13.68 -8.65
N ASP A 45 -3.39 14.78 -8.56
CA ASP A 45 -3.93 15.28 -7.30
C ASP A 45 -5.10 16.24 -7.55
N ILE A 46 -6.18 16.11 -6.75
CA ILE A 46 -7.38 16.95 -6.87
C ILE A 46 -7.33 18.19 -5.95
N SER A 47 -6.36 18.26 -5.04
CA SER A 47 -6.31 19.29 -4.01
C SER A 47 -5.93 20.65 -4.58
N THR A 48 -6.63 21.67 -4.09
CA THR A 48 -6.38 23.07 -4.44
C THR A 48 -5.94 23.87 -3.23
N THR A 49 -5.15 24.90 -3.46
CA THR A 49 -4.87 25.97 -2.51
C THR A 49 -6.13 26.84 -2.28
N SER A 50 -6.07 27.75 -1.30
CA SER A 50 -7.17 28.67 -1.00
C SER A 50 -7.49 29.65 -2.14
N ASP A 51 -6.52 29.95 -3.01
CA ASP A 51 -6.71 30.74 -4.24
C ASP A 51 -7.10 29.89 -5.46
N GLY A 52 -7.44 28.60 -5.25
CA GLY A 52 -8.01 27.72 -6.28
C GLY A 52 -7.01 27.10 -7.24
N LYS A 53 -5.70 27.22 -6.99
CA LYS A 53 -4.65 26.57 -7.82
C LYS A 53 -4.47 25.12 -7.39
N PHE A 54 -4.22 24.23 -8.33
CA PHE A 54 -3.90 22.83 -8.03
C PHE A 54 -2.51 22.72 -7.39
N ARG A 55 -2.43 22.10 -6.22
CA ARG A 55 -1.17 21.93 -5.48
C ARG A 55 -0.15 21.08 -6.25
N ALA A 56 -0.63 20.09 -7.01
CA ALA A 56 0.23 19.25 -7.84
C ALA A 56 0.94 20.02 -8.97
N GLN A 57 0.46 21.21 -9.36
CA GLN A 57 1.14 22.03 -10.36
C GLN A 57 2.54 22.45 -9.87
N GLU A 58 2.69 22.77 -8.58
CA GLU A 58 3.99 23.15 -8.00
C GLU A 58 5.01 22.01 -8.13
N VAL A 59 4.57 20.77 -7.93
CA VAL A 59 5.41 19.57 -8.08
C VAL A 59 5.80 19.36 -9.54
N VAL A 60 4.87 19.56 -10.49
CA VAL A 60 5.16 19.48 -11.93
C VAL A 60 6.16 20.54 -12.36
N ASP A 61 6.00 21.77 -11.87
CA ASP A 61 6.89 22.89 -12.17
C ASP A 61 8.30 22.62 -11.63
N GLU A 62 8.40 22.07 -10.41
CA GLU A 62 9.68 21.70 -9.81
C GLU A 62 10.40 20.60 -10.62
N ILE A 63 9.69 19.53 -11.02
CA ILE A 63 10.27 18.48 -11.87
C ILE A 63 10.78 19.07 -13.19
N THR A 64 9.99 19.94 -13.81
CA THR A 64 10.31 20.55 -15.10
C THR A 64 11.50 21.52 -14.98
N ALA A 65 11.55 22.32 -13.92
CA ALA A 65 12.67 23.23 -13.65
C ALA A 65 14.00 22.48 -13.44
N GLN A 66 13.95 21.24 -12.97
CA GLN A 66 15.12 20.36 -12.83
C GLN A 66 15.44 19.56 -14.11
N GLY A 67 14.73 19.81 -15.22
CA GLY A 67 14.93 19.15 -16.52
C GLY A 67 14.26 17.78 -16.65
N GLY A 68 13.37 17.42 -15.71
CA GLY A 68 12.54 16.21 -15.79
C GLY A 68 11.31 16.39 -16.68
N SER A 69 10.52 15.33 -16.84
CA SER A 69 9.27 15.34 -17.61
C SER A 69 8.09 15.02 -16.71
N ALA A 70 7.16 15.96 -16.56
CA ALA A 70 5.96 15.76 -15.77
C ALA A 70 4.71 16.39 -16.41
N VAL A 71 3.54 15.92 -16.02
CA VAL A 71 2.24 16.49 -16.38
C VAL A 71 1.30 16.45 -15.18
N LEU A 72 0.52 17.51 -15.01
CA LEU A 72 -0.55 17.58 -14.02
C LEU A 72 -1.74 16.74 -14.48
N ASP A 73 -2.30 15.95 -13.57
CA ASP A 73 -3.62 15.34 -13.72
C ASP A 73 -4.50 15.72 -12.52
N THR A 74 -5.72 16.17 -12.78
CA THR A 74 -6.67 16.67 -11.77
C THR A 74 -7.93 15.81 -11.66
N ASN A 75 -7.93 14.63 -12.30
CA ASN A 75 -9.08 13.73 -12.25
C ASN A 75 -9.16 13.06 -10.88
N SER A 76 -10.39 12.75 -10.46
CA SER A 76 -10.58 11.92 -9.27
C SER A 76 -10.04 10.51 -9.53
N VAL A 77 -9.46 9.88 -8.50
CA VAL A 77 -8.92 8.51 -8.62
C VAL A 77 -9.97 7.47 -8.99
N VAL A 78 -11.25 7.74 -8.72
CA VAL A 78 -12.35 6.86 -9.17
C VAL A 78 -12.54 6.88 -10.70
N ASP A 79 -12.05 7.92 -11.38
CA ASP A 79 -12.03 8.06 -12.84
C ASP A 79 -10.71 7.57 -13.45
N GLY A 80 -10.22 6.39 -13.03
CA GLY A 80 -8.91 5.84 -13.38
C GLY A 80 -8.63 5.81 -14.88
N GLU A 81 -9.63 5.55 -15.73
CA GLU A 81 -9.49 5.62 -17.19
C GLU A 81 -9.02 6.99 -17.69
N ARG A 82 -9.49 8.07 -17.06
CA ARG A 82 -9.08 9.44 -17.43
C ARG A 82 -7.62 9.70 -17.06
N ILE A 83 -7.20 9.23 -15.88
CA ILE A 83 -5.81 9.37 -15.41
C ILE A 83 -4.86 8.56 -16.31
N VAL A 84 -5.20 7.32 -16.65
CA VAL A 84 -4.42 6.51 -17.59
C VAL A 84 -4.37 7.18 -18.96
N ARG A 85 -5.49 7.74 -19.44
CA ARG A 85 -5.52 8.49 -20.70
C ARG A 85 -4.56 9.67 -20.68
N THR A 86 -4.48 10.43 -19.58
CA THR A 86 -3.48 11.51 -19.44
C THR A 86 -2.05 11.00 -19.64
N ALA A 87 -1.71 9.83 -19.08
CA ALA A 87 -0.39 9.21 -19.28
C ALA A 87 -0.15 8.81 -20.75
N LEU A 88 -1.14 8.20 -21.38
CA LEU A 88 -1.07 7.73 -22.77
C LEU A 88 -0.99 8.89 -23.77
N GLU A 89 -1.82 9.93 -23.60
CA GLU A 89 -1.83 11.10 -24.48
C GLU A 89 -0.52 11.89 -24.37
N LYS A 90 0.02 12.03 -23.16
CA LYS A 90 1.24 12.82 -22.93
C LYS A 90 2.53 12.06 -23.26
N PHE A 91 2.60 10.77 -22.90
CA PHE A 91 3.84 10.01 -22.91
C PHE A 91 3.76 8.70 -23.70
N GLY A 92 2.59 8.32 -24.21
CA GLY A 92 2.38 7.15 -25.08
C GLY A 92 2.38 5.79 -24.37
N ARG A 93 2.56 5.75 -23.04
CA ARG A 93 2.64 4.50 -22.26
C ARG A 93 2.37 4.72 -20.77
N ILE A 94 2.18 3.62 -20.05
CA ILE A 94 2.13 3.57 -18.58
C ILE A 94 2.91 2.34 -18.11
N ASP A 95 3.80 2.50 -17.14
CA ASP A 95 4.70 1.44 -16.65
C ASP A 95 4.53 1.17 -15.15
N VAL A 96 4.31 2.23 -14.39
CA VAL A 96 4.29 2.20 -12.93
C VAL A 96 3.06 2.96 -12.42
N ILE A 97 2.36 2.38 -11.45
CA ILE A 97 1.33 3.05 -10.66
C ILE A 97 1.74 3.03 -9.20
N VAL A 98 1.74 4.20 -8.57
CA VAL A 98 1.78 4.33 -7.11
C VAL A 98 0.43 4.85 -6.62
N ASN A 99 -0.37 3.94 -6.05
CA ASN A 99 -1.66 4.23 -5.44
C ASN A 99 -1.44 4.79 -4.03
N ASN A 100 -1.17 6.10 -3.96
CA ASN A 100 -0.86 6.82 -2.73
C ASN A 100 -2.01 7.73 -2.25
N ALA A 101 -2.92 8.17 -3.13
CA ALA A 101 -4.07 8.97 -2.73
C ALA A 101 -4.90 8.27 -1.64
N ALA A 102 -5.22 9.00 -0.57
CA ALA A 102 -6.04 8.48 0.51
C ALA A 102 -6.76 9.59 1.28
N LEU A 103 -7.89 9.23 1.87
CA LEU A 103 -8.60 9.97 2.89
C LEU A 103 -8.59 9.18 4.20
N ALA A 104 -8.46 9.88 5.33
CA ALA A 104 -8.76 9.34 6.65
C ALA A 104 -9.63 10.33 7.44
N ARG A 105 -10.31 9.81 8.45
CA ARG A 105 -11.03 10.58 9.46
C ARG A 105 -10.76 9.92 10.80
N TYR A 106 -10.53 10.74 11.82
CA TYR A 106 -10.40 10.28 13.20
C TYR A 106 -11.68 10.64 13.98
N VAL A 107 -12.51 9.67 14.32
CA VAL A 107 -13.70 9.78 15.19
C VAL A 107 -13.97 8.45 15.91
N PRO A 108 -14.46 8.44 17.16
CA PRO A 108 -14.96 7.22 17.80
C PRO A 108 -15.94 6.46 16.91
N PHE A 109 -15.98 5.13 17.02
CA PHE A 109 -16.76 4.29 16.11
C PHE A 109 -18.26 4.62 16.16
N GLU A 110 -18.77 4.90 17.35
CA GLU A 110 -20.15 5.27 17.62
C GLU A 110 -20.55 6.65 17.08
N GLU A 111 -19.58 7.51 16.76
CA GLU A 111 -19.79 8.84 16.17
C GLU A 111 -19.61 8.85 14.64
N ASP A 112 -19.24 7.72 14.06
CA ASP A 112 -19.02 7.60 12.62
C ASP A 112 -20.33 7.33 11.86
N ASP A 113 -20.31 7.60 10.56
CA ASP A 113 -21.47 7.43 9.69
C ASP A 113 -21.12 6.58 8.45
N LEU A 114 -22.10 5.81 7.97
CA LEU A 114 -21.87 4.92 6.82
C LEU A 114 -21.49 5.69 5.53
N SER A 115 -21.84 6.98 5.42
CA SER A 115 -21.51 7.77 4.23
C SER A 115 -20.01 8.10 4.17
N VAL A 116 -19.36 8.27 5.33
CA VAL A 116 -17.91 8.38 5.46
C VAL A 116 -17.21 7.10 5.06
N TYR A 117 -17.72 5.94 5.47
CA TYR A 117 -17.18 4.64 5.05
C TYR A 117 -17.20 4.53 3.53
N LYS A 118 -18.34 4.83 2.91
CA LYS A 118 -18.48 4.83 1.44
C LYS A 118 -17.46 5.76 0.80
N ARG A 119 -17.37 7.01 1.24
CA ARG A 119 -16.42 7.99 0.68
C ARG A 119 -14.96 7.54 0.82
N ILE A 120 -14.57 7.02 1.98
CA ILE A 120 -13.20 6.55 2.22
C ILE A 120 -12.91 5.31 1.37
N LEU A 121 -13.85 4.36 1.26
CA LEU A 121 -13.70 3.18 0.40
C LEU A 121 -13.67 3.55 -1.09
N ASP A 122 -14.50 4.50 -1.52
CA ASP A 122 -14.52 5.00 -2.90
C ASP A 122 -13.16 5.55 -3.30
N VAL A 123 -12.55 6.41 -2.47
CA VAL A 123 -11.24 6.98 -2.78
C VAL A 123 -10.11 5.98 -2.58
N ASN A 124 -10.00 5.38 -1.39
CA ASN A 124 -8.83 4.58 -1.02
C ASN A 124 -8.79 3.23 -1.74
N VAL A 125 -9.95 2.62 -1.97
CA VAL A 125 -10.08 1.27 -2.54
C VAL A 125 -10.51 1.33 -4.00
N LEU A 126 -11.70 1.87 -4.28
CA LEU A 126 -12.22 1.89 -5.65
C LEU A 126 -11.39 2.79 -6.57
N GLY A 127 -10.81 3.86 -6.05
CA GLY A 127 -9.86 4.68 -6.79
C GLY A 127 -8.62 3.90 -7.24
N SER A 128 -8.00 3.18 -6.30
CA SER A 128 -6.86 2.30 -6.59
C SER A 128 -7.22 1.22 -7.62
N ILE A 129 -8.39 0.58 -7.46
CA ILE A 129 -8.89 -0.45 -8.37
C ILE A 129 -9.18 0.12 -9.75
N SER A 130 -9.85 1.27 -9.84
CA SER A 130 -10.21 1.94 -11.10
C SER A 130 -8.96 2.23 -11.93
N LEU A 131 -7.90 2.74 -11.29
CA LEU A 131 -6.64 3.02 -11.96
C LEU A 131 -5.93 1.74 -12.43
N ILE A 132 -5.88 0.70 -11.59
CA ILE A 132 -5.26 -0.58 -11.94
C ILE A 132 -6.03 -1.24 -13.10
N LEU A 133 -7.36 -1.29 -13.05
CA LEU A 133 -8.20 -1.85 -14.11
C LEU A 133 -7.97 -1.14 -15.45
N ALA A 134 -7.93 0.19 -15.45
CA ALA A 134 -7.67 0.97 -16.64
C ALA A 134 -6.27 0.71 -17.24
N ALA A 135 -5.24 0.53 -16.40
CA ALA A 135 -3.88 0.28 -16.87
C ALA A 135 -3.60 -1.19 -17.21
N TRP A 136 -4.39 -2.13 -16.70
CA TRP A 136 -4.16 -3.57 -16.81
C TRP A 136 -3.98 -4.07 -18.25
N PRO A 137 -4.82 -3.68 -19.24
CA PRO A 137 -4.64 -4.10 -20.63
C PRO A 137 -3.30 -3.66 -21.21
N HIS A 138 -2.85 -2.44 -20.88
CA HIS A 138 -1.56 -1.89 -21.32
C HIS A 138 -0.39 -2.68 -20.73
N PHE A 139 -0.44 -2.94 -19.42
CA PHE A 139 0.54 -3.78 -18.73
C PHE A 139 0.63 -5.19 -19.33
N LYS A 140 -0.52 -5.81 -19.64
CA LYS A 140 -0.55 -7.12 -20.29
C LYS A 140 0.05 -7.09 -21.70
N SER A 141 -0.29 -6.08 -22.51
CA SER A 141 0.24 -5.98 -23.87
C SER A 141 1.75 -5.77 -23.91
N GLN A 142 2.29 -4.98 -22.98
CA GLN A 142 3.72 -4.67 -22.92
C GLN A 142 4.54 -5.70 -22.11
N ARG A 143 3.88 -6.67 -21.47
CA ARG A 143 4.48 -7.68 -20.59
C ARG A 143 5.30 -7.07 -19.44
N TYR A 144 4.86 -5.91 -18.95
CA TYR A 144 5.52 -5.16 -17.89
C TYR A 144 4.50 -4.31 -17.14
N GLY A 145 4.53 -4.35 -15.82
CA GLY A 145 3.82 -3.40 -14.97
C GLY A 145 4.38 -3.45 -13.55
N ARG A 146 4.39 -2.30 -12.87
CA ARG A 146 4.74 -2.21 -11.44
C ARG A 146 3.65 -1.43 -10.74
N VAL A 147 3.09 -2.01 -9.69
CA VAL A 147 2.06 -1.37 -8.87
C VAL A 147 2.51 -1.40 -7.42
N VAL A 148 2.52 -0.24 -6.78
CA VAL A 148 2.71 -0.13 -5.33
C VAL A 148 1.45 0.50 -4.73
N ASN A 149 0.77 -0.26 -3.88
CA ASN A 149 -0.41 0.20 -3.16
C ASN A 149 -0.05 0.64 -1.74
N CYS A 150 -0.58 1.78 -1.28
CA CYS A 150 -0.40 2.23 0.09
C CYS A 150 -1.49 1.68 1.03
N SER A 151 -1.13 0.77 1.92
CA SER A 151 -1.88 0.39 3.12
C SER A 151 -1.49 1.31 4.30
N SER A 152 -1.56 0.82 5.55
CA SER A 152 -1.15 1.50 6.78
C SER A 152 -0.99 0.49 7.90
N ASP A 153 -0.17 0.81 8.89
CA ASP A 153 -0.09 0.16 10.19
C ASP A 153 -1.42 0.11 10.97
N ALA A 154 -2.41 0.96 10.63
CA ALA A 154 -3.75 0.92 11.20
C ALA A 154 -4.45 -0.46 11.04
N ILE A 155 -4.00 -1.30 10.10
CA ILE A 155 -4.45 -2.70 9.95
C ILE A 155 -4.21 -3.57 11.19
N PHE A 156 -3.27 -3.19 12.07
CA PHE A 156 -3.00 -3.88 13.32
C PHE A 156 -3.96 -3.49 14.44
N GLY A 157 -4.90 -2.58 14.17
CA GLY A 157 -5.85 -2.06 15.13
C GLY A 157 -5.41 -0.69 15.64
N MET A 158 -6.20 0.33 15.33
CA MET A 158 -6.04 1.69 15.81
C MET A 158 -7.42 2.27 16.10
N THR A 159 -7.58 2.93 17.24
CA THR A 159 -8.86 3.52 17.63
C THR A 159 -9.18 4.73 16.78
N GLU A 160 -10.48 5.03 16.68
CA GLU A 160 -11.03 6.20 16.01
C GLU A 160 -10.83 6.29 14.49
N VAL A 161 -10.28 5.27 13.83
CA VAL A 161 -9.91 5.35 12.39
C VAL A 161 -10.46 4.17 11.59
N THR A 162 -11.56 3.60 12.06
CA THR A 162 -12.17 2.37 11.57
C THR A 162 -12.41 2.32 10.04
N PRO A 163 -13.07 3.30 9.38
CA PRO A 163 -13.28 3.23 7.92
C PRO A 163 -11.98 3.22 7.12
N TYR A 164 -10.97 3.95 7.61
CA TYR A 164 -9.64 3.93 7.01
C TYR A 164 -8.97 2.56 7.20
N THR A 165 -9.03 1.98 8.40
CA THR A 165 -8.54 0.61 8.66
C THR A 165 -9.18 -0.42 7.74
N PHE A 166 -10.51 -0.38 7.55
CA PHE A 166 -11.21 -1.23 6.57
C PHE A 166 -10.64 -1.05 5.16
N SER A 167 -10.47 0.21 4.73
CA SER A 167 -9.93 0.49 3.38
C SER A 167 -8.51 -0.03 3.18
N LYS A 168 -7.64 0.11 4.20
CA LYS A 168 -6.24 -0.31 4.11
C LYS A 168 -6.06 -1.82 4.24
N GLY A 169 -6.96 -2.49 4.96
CA GLY A 169 -7.08 -3.95 4.95
C GLY A 169 -7.54 -4.51 3.59
N ALA A 170 -8.49 -3.84 2.93
CA ALA A 170 -8.95 -4.23 1.60
C ALA A 170 -7.81 -4.13 0.56
N ILE A 171 -7.05 -3.03 0.58
CA ILE A 171 -5.85 -2.85 -0.27
C ILE A 171 -4.81 -3.94 -0.02
N LEU A 172 -4.57 -4.28 1.25
CA LEU A 172 -3.66 -5.35 1.63
C LEU A 172 -4.09 -6.68 0.97
N ALA A 173 -5.34 -7.10 1.20
CA ALA A 173 -5.85 -8.35 0.67
C ALA A 173 -5.85 -8.38 -0.88
N GLY A 174 -6.33 -7.31 -1.52
CA GLY A 174 -6.40 -7.20 -2.98
C GLY A 174 -5.04 -7.23 -3.67
N THR A 175 -3.99 -6.69 -3.03
CA THR A 175 -2.62 -6.71 -3.56
C THR A 175 -2.14 -8.14 -3.83
N ARG A 176 -2.43 -9.10 -2.95
CA ARG A 176 -2.02 -10.51 -3.15
C ARG A 176 -2.72 -11.18 -4.32
N ALA A 177 -4.02 -10.95 -4.48
CA ALA A 177 -4.76 -11.48 -5.62
C ALA A 177 -4.18 -10.93 -6.93
N LEU A 178 -4.00 -9.61 -7.02
CA LEU A 178 -3.43 -8.95 -8.19
C LEU A 178 -1.98 -9.40 -8.49
N ALA A 179 -1.17 -9.66 -7.46
CA ALA A 179 0.18 -10.18 -7.63
C ALA A 179 0.19 -11.56 -8.32
N ILE A 180 -0.73 -12.45 -7.93
CA ILE A 180 -0.87 -13.79 -8.51
C ILE A 180 -1.39 -13.68 -9.95
N GLU A 181 -2.44 -12.89 -10.19
CA GLU A 181 -3.02 -12.71 -11.51
C GLU A 181 -2.08 -11.98 -12.49
N GLY A 182 -1.26 -11.06 -11.97
CA GLY A 182 -0.34 -10.24 -12.74
C GLY A 182 0.96 -10.94 -13.12
N ALA A 183 1.45 -11.86 -12.28
CA ALA A 183 2.77 -12.48 -12.45
C ALA A 183 2.97 -13.15 -13.83
N PRO A 184 2.02 -13.93 -14.39
CA PRO A 184 2.16 -14.51 -15.73
C PRO A 184 2.33 -13.47 -16.85
N HIS A 185 1.94 -12.22 -16.59
CA HIS A 185 1.98 -11.11 -17.52
C HIS A 185 3.15 -10.15 -17.29
N GLY A 186 4.06 -10.43 -16.34
CA GLY A 186 5.17 -9.53 -15.99
C GLY A 186 4.73 -8.31 -15.17
N ILE A 187 3.56 -8.39 -14.55
CA ILE A 187 2.99 -7.34 -13.69
C ILE A 187 3.29 -7.72 -12.24
N LEU A 188 4.02 -6.86 -11.54
CA LEU A 188 4.34 -7.04 -10.12
C LEU A 188 3.55 -6.04 -9.29
N VAL A 189 2.89 -6.53 -8.25
CA VAL A 189 2.00 -5.74 -7.39
C VAL A 189 2.42 -5.94 -5.95
N ASN A 190 2.82 -4.87 -5.28
CA ASN A 190 3.25 -4.88 -3.89
C ASN A 190 2.47 -3.86 -3.07
N CYS A 191 2.53 -4.01 -1.75
CA CYS A 191 1.88 -3.12 -0.82
C CYS A 191 2.88 -2.59 0.21
N VAL A 192 2.71 -1.33 0.61
CA VAL A 192 3.52 -0.69 1.64
C VAL A 192 2.63 0.05 2.64
N ALA A 193 3.06 0.09 3.89
CA ALA A 193 2.47 0.88 4.97
C ALA A 193 3.47 1.99 5.33
N PRO A 194 3.39 3.17 4.69
CA PRO A 194 4.33 4.25 4.93
C PRO A 194 3.97 5.04 6.18
N THR A 195 4.99 5.38 6.97
CA THR A 195 4.90 6.33 8.07
C THR A 195 5.66 7.59 7.69
N ALA A 196 4.95 8.71 7.64
CA ALA A 196 5.50 10.00 7.26
C ALA A 196 4.80 11.13 8.01
N TYR A 197 5.58 12.13 8.41
CA TYR A 197 5.05 13.40 8.88
C TYR A 197 4.37 14.14 7.72
N GLY A 198 3.10 14.50 7.90
CA GLY A 198 2.28 15.14 6.89
C GLY A 198 0.82 15.25 7.33
N ASP A 199 -0.05 15.70 6.43
CA ASP A 199 -1.45 16.02 6.73
C ASP A 199 -2.19 14.89 7.45
N MET A 200 -2.02 13.64 6.99
CA MET A 200 -2.66 12.46 7.59
C MET A 200 -2.22 12.22 9.04
N MET A 201 -0.91 12.31 9.31
CA MET A 201 -0.38 12.15 10.67
C MET A 201 -0.81 13.33 11.57
N LEU A 202 -0.89 14.53 11.00
CA LEU A 202 -1.35 15.72 11.71
C LEU A 202 -2.80 15.61 12.19
N LEU A 203 -3.67 14.87 11.48
CA LEU A 203 -5.03 14.59 11.96
C LEU A 203 -5.01 13.90 13.34
N HIS A 204 -4.10 12.96 13.54
CA HIS A 204 -3.92 12.27 14.83
C HIS A 204 -3.22 13.16 15.86
N LEU A 205 -2.07 13.76 15.49
CA LEU A 205 -1.28 14.59 16.41
C LEU A 205 -2.08 15.79 16.95
N ASN A 206 -2.96 16.39 16.15
CA ASN A 206 -3.77 17.51 16.59
C ASN A 206 -4.86 17.13 17.62
N LYS A 207 -5.16 15.84 17.78
CA LYS A 207 -6.04 15.33 18.85
C LYS A 207 -5.30 15.06 20.16
N MET A 208 -3.97 14.99 20.14
CA MET A 208 -3.19 14.77 21.36
C MET A 208 -3.31 15.96 22.32
N ASP A 209 -3.07 15.68 23.60
CA ASP A 209 -3.00 16.69 24.65
C ASP A 209 -2.00 17.80 24.27
N ALA A 210 -2.39 19.05 24.50
CA ALA A 210 -1.59 20.21 24.14
C ALA A 210 -0.21 20.20 24.80
N ALA A 211 -0.07 19.60 25.99
CA ALA A 211 1.20 19.52 26.71
C ALA A 211 2.25 18.66 26.01
N ILE A 212 1.84 17.67 25.19
CA ILE A 212 2.76 16.77 24.47
C ILE A 212 2.75 16.97 22.96
N ARG A 213 1.74 17.67 22.42
CA ARG A 213 1.49 17.79 20.98
C ARG A 213 2.69 18.35 20.20
N ASP A 214 3.28 19.43 20.68
CA ASP A 214 4.38 20.09 19.95
C ASP A 214 5.64 19.23 19.96
N GLN A 215 5.94 18.60 21.10
CA GLN A 215 7.02 17.61 21.19
C GLN A 215 6.79 16.42 20.27
N ALA A 216 5.55 15.91 20.18
CA ALA A 216 5.20 14.81 19.30
C ALA A 216 5.32 15.20 17.81
N LYS A 217 4.94 16.43 17.45
CA LYS A 217 5.13 16.96 16.09
C LYS A 217 6.62 17.09 15.73
N GLU A 218 7.43 17.63 16.63
CA GLU A 218 8.88 17.77 16.42
C GLU A 218 9.57 16.41 16.29
N PHE A 219 9.20 15.46 17.15
CA PHE A 219 9.68 14.09 17.05
C PHE A 219 9.28 13.46 15.71
N ALA A 220 8.02 13.61 15.30
CA ALA A 220 7.50 13.03 14.08
C ALA A 220 8.15 13.63 12.82
N SER A 221 8.29 14.95 12.76
CA SER A 221 8.92 15.66 11.62
C SER A 221 10.39 15.26 11.44
N THR A 222 11.11 15.05 12.55
CA THR A 222 12.52 14.66 12.54
C THR A 222 12.72 13.18 12.25
N THR A 223 11.87 12.32 12.83
CA THR A 223 12.05 10.86 12.78
C THR A 223 11.46 10.27 11.50
N TYR A 224 10.32 10.79 11.05
CA TYR A 224 9.58 10.26 9.90
C TYR A 224 9.45 11.30 8.78
N PRO A 225 10.56 11.89 8.29
CA PRO A 225 10.47 12.79 7.16
C PRO A 225 9.97 12.01 5.92
N PRO A 226 9.11 12.58 5.06
CA PRO A 226 8.46 11.82 3.99
C PRO A 226 9.43 11.11 3.04
N GLU A 227 10.57 11.74 2.73
CA GLU A 227 11.62 11.21 1.87
C GLU A 227 12.21 9.88 2.38
N SER A 228 12.08 9.60 3.68
CA SER A 228 12.59 8.37 4.31
C SER A 228 11.91 7.09 3.84
N ASN A 229 10.75 7.21 3.18
CA ASN A 229 10.00 6.10 2.61
C ASN A 229 10.44 5.76 1.17
N ILE A 230 10.96 6.74 0.45
CA ILE A 230 11.06 6.76 -1.02
C ILE A 230 11.97 5.68 -1.61
N PRO A 231 13.16 5.35 -1.03
CA PRO A 231 14.04 4.34 -1.62
C PRO A 231 13.36 3.00 -1.87
N TRP A 232 12.48 2.56 -0.95
CA TRP A 232 11.75 1.29 -1.10
C TRP A 232 10.63 1.36 -2.13
N PHE A 233 9.94 2.49 -2.25
CA PHE A 233 8.99 2.69 -3.36
C PHE A 233 9.70 2.59 -4.72
N LEU A 234 10.83 3.26 -4.87
CA LEU A 234 11.63 3.20 -6.11
C LEU A 234 12.12 1.77 -6.36
N ALA A 235 12.68 1.10 -5.36
CA ALA A 235 13.15 -0.28 -5.48
C ALA A 235 12.04 -1.24 -5.94
N LEU A 236 10.82 -1.14 -5.37
CA LEU A 236 9.67 -1.97 -5.77
C LEU A 236 9.17 -1.65 -7.19
N CYS A 237 9.38 -0.42 -7.67
CA CYS A 237 8.97 0.02 -9.00
C CYS A 237 10.04 -0.18 -10.08
N HIS A 238 11.28 -0.48 -9.72
CA HIS A 238 12.38 -0.61 -10.67
C HIS A 238 12.26 -1.90 -11.50
N GLU A 239 12.77 -1.86 -12.73
CA GLU A 239 12.65 -2.99 -13.67
C GLU A 239 13.40 -4.25 -13.21
N SER A 240 14.49 -4.07 -12.44
CA SER A 240 15.27 -5.17 -11.86
C SER A 240 14.62 -5.81 -10.63
N SER A 241 13.52 -5.26 -10.14
CA SER A 241 12.80 -5.85 -9.01
C SER A 241 12.00 -7.06 -9.48
N GLU A 242 12.12 -8.15 -8.73
CA GLU A 242 11.38 -9.39 -8.91
C GLU A 242 10.34 -9.60 -7.80
N ILE A 243 10.25 -8.66 -6.85
CA ILE A 243 9.37 -8.76 -5.69
C ILE A 243 7.91 -8.53 -6.14
N THR A 244 7.01 -9.42 -5.74
CA THR A 244 5.56 -9.29 -5.97
C THR A 244 4.79 -9.95 -4.82
N GLY A 245 3.61 -9.41 -4.50
CA GLY A 245 2.73 -9.94 -3.46
C GLY A 245 3.24 -9.71 -2.04
N GLU A 246 4.18 -8.78 -1.84
CA GLU A 246 4.80 -8.50 -0.55
C GLU A 246 4.30 -7.20 0.10
N PHE A 247 4.52 -7.13 1.41
CA PHE A 247 3.99 -6.10 2.31
C PHE A 247 5.11 -5.53 3.17
N PHE A 248 5.31 -4.22 3.14
CA PHE A 248 6.39 -3.59 3.89
C PHE A 248 5.90 -2.40 4.71
N SER A 249 6.23 -2.37 6.00
CA SER A 249 6.22 -1.13 6.77
C SER A 249 7.46 -0.30 6.40
N LEU A 250 7.25 0.98 6.12
CA LEU A 250 8.29 1.92 5.70
C LEU A 250 8.26 3.18 6.57
N GLY A 251 9.42 3.78 6.78
CA GLY A 251 9.55 5.06 7.48
C GLY A 251 10.86 5.14 8.25
N ALA A 252 11.33 6.36 8.53
CA ALA A 252 12.59 6.60 9.25
C ALA A 252 13.81 5.88 8.62
N TYR A 253 13.83 5.75 7.28
CA TYR A 253 14.84 5.03 6.51
C TYR A 253 14.97 3.55 6.91
N SER A 254 13.90 2.98 7.44
CA SER A 254 13.79 1.59 7.84
C SER A 254 12.71 0.86 7.05
N VAL A 255 12.84 -0.47 6.98
CA VAL A 255 11.88 -1.36 6.35
C VAL A 255 11.64 -2.56 7.25
N SER A 256 10.39 -2.98 7.37
CA SER A 256 10.02 -4.26 7.97
C SER A 256 9.02 -4.96 7.10
N ARG A 257 9.24 -6.24 6.80
CA ARG A 257 8.26 -7.05 6.08
C ARG A 257 7.10 -7.41 7.01
N ILE A 258 5.88 -7.13 6.58
CA ILE A 258 4.64 -7.56 7.24
C ILE A 258 4.24 -8.91 6.62
N VAL A 259 3.85 -9.88 7.45
CA VAL A 259 3.46 -11.21 6.97
C VAL A 259 2.07 -11.59 7.48
N LEU A 260 1.26 -12.19 6.61
CA LEU A 260 0.03 -12.88 7.02
C LEU A 260 0.38 -14.34 7.28
N GLY A 261 0.50 -14.70 8.56
CA GLY A 261 0.92 -16.01 9.00
C GLY A 261 -0.21 -16.85 9.58
N VAL A 262 -0.03 -18.17 9.57
CA VAL A 262 -0.93 -19.16 10.14
C VAL A 262 -0.12 -20.14 10.97
N GLN A 263 -0.56 -20.38 12.21
CA GLN A 263 0.04 -21.37 13.08
C GLN A 263 -0.55 -22.76 12.88
N ASP A 264 0.20 -23.78 13.31
CA ASP A 264 -0.31 -25.16 13.36
C ASP A 264 -1.57 -25.25 14.23
N GLY A 265 -2.56 -26.03 13.76
CA GLY A 265 -3.87 -26.15 14.41
C GLY A 265 -3.96 -27.27 15.44
N VAL A 266 -4.97 -27.18 16.32
CA VAL A 266 -5.44 -28.29 17.15
C VAL A 266 -6.45 -29.12 16.35
N THR A 267 -6.37 -30.44 16.42
CA THR A 267 -7.13 -31.35 15.56
C THR A 267 -8.18 -32.12 16.35
N ASN A 268 -9.09 -32.81 15.65
CA ASN A 268 -10.13 -33.68 16.22
C ASN A 268 -11.11 -33.00 17.19
N LEU A 269 -11.30 -31.69 17.09
CA LEU A 269 -12.34 -30.95 17.82
C LEU A 269 -13.69 -31.13 17.11
N ARG A 270 -14.65 -31.72 17.79
CA ARG A 270 -16.00 -32.07 17.32
C ARG A 270 -17.09 -31.32 18.07
N THR A 271 -16.83 -30.85 19.29
CA THR A 271 -17.80 -30.09 20.09
C THR A 271 -17.30 -28.70 20.47
N MET A 272 -18.24 -27.83 20.87
CA MET A 272 -17.93 -26.49 21.36
C MET A 272 -17.12 -26.55 22.66
N GLU A 273 -17.42 -27.51 23.53
CA GLU A 273 -16.70 -27.73 24.80
C GLU A 273 -15.24 -28.11 24.56
N GLU A 274 -14.97 -28.98 23.58
CA GLU A 274 -13.60 -29.33 23.17
C GLU A 274 -12.85 -28.10 22.64
N CYS A 275 -13.51 -27.24 21.85
CA CYS A 275 -12.92 -25.97 21.42
C CYS A 275 -12.60 -25.04 22.58
N LEU A 276 -13.51 -24.90 23.56
CA LEU A 276 -13.29 -24.07 24.75
C LEU A 276 -12.09 -24.57 25.56
N GLN A 277 -11.97 -25.89 25.75
CA GLN A 277 -10.86 -26.51 26.47
C GLN A 277 -9.51 -26.32 25.77
N GLN A 278 -9.50 -26.06 24.46
CA GLN A 278 -8.29 -25.95 23.65
C GLN A 278 -7.91 -24.50 23.29
N GLN A 279 -8.63 -23.49 23.78
CA GLN A 279 -8.33 -22.07 23.50
C GLN A 279 -6.89 -21.71 23.91
N ASP A 280 -6.44 -22.13 25.09
CA ASP A 280 -5.08 -21.86 25.54
C ASP A 280 -4.03 -22.63 24.73
N ALA A 281 -4.35 -23.86 24.31
CA ALA A 281 -3.44 -24.68 23.51
C ALA A 281 -3.15 -24.05 22.14
N ILE A 282 -4.15 -23.41 21.51
CA ILE A 282 -3.97 -22.73 20.23
C ILE A 282 -3.41 -21.31 20.40
N LEU A 283 -3.75 -20.57 21.46
CA LEU A 283 -3.34 -19.16 21.61
C LEU A 283 -1.99 -18.96 22.31
N LYS A 284 -1.56 -19.88 23.17
CA LYS A 284 -0.42 -19.69 24.08
C LYS A 284 0.69 -20.71 23.90
N ASN A 285 0.73 -21.41 22.76
CA ASN A 285 1.77 -22.42 22.50
C ASN A 285 3.12 -21.75 22.10
N PRO A 286 4.15 -21.75 22.96
CA PRO A 286 5.42 -21.10 22.67
C PRO A 286 6.24 -21.83 21.59
N LYS A 287 5.83 -23.04 21.19
CA LYS A 287 6.46 -23.84 20.15
C LYS A 287 5.71 -23.79 18.81
N ALA A 288 4.62 -23.02 18.73
CA ALA A 288 3.85 -22.91 17.50
C ALA A 288 4.72 -22.33 16.38
N GLN A 289 4.76 -23.02 15.24
CA GLN A 289 5.41 -22.51 14.04
C GLN A 289 4.42 -21.63 13.28
N ILE A 290 4.87 -20.43 12.87
CA ILE A 290 4.09 -19.54 12.03
C ILE A 290 4.51 -19.78 10.58
N ASN A 291 3.59 -20.36 9.80
CA ASN A 291 3.74 -20.55 8.37
C ASN A 291 3.24 -19.29 7.64
N VAL A 292 3.98 -18.81 6.64
CA VAL A 292 3.61 -17.62 5.86
C VAL A 292 3.25 -18.05 4.43
N PRO A 293 1.99 -18.44 4.17
CA PRO A 293 1.58 -18.88 2.84
C PRO A 293 1.62 -17.70 1.85
N ARG A 294 1.93 -17.97 0.58
CA ARG A 294 1.96 -16.96 -0.51
C ARG A 294 0.65 -16.86 -1.28
N ASN A 295 -0.18 -17.90 -1.22
CA ASN A 295 -1.48 -17.98 -1.88
C ASN A 295 -2.44 -18.90 -1.09
N CYS A 296 -3.67 -19.06 -1.58
CA CYS A 296 -4.68 -19.92 -0.94
C CYS A 296 -4.30 -21.41 -0.98
N ASP A 297 -3.58 -21.88 -2.00
CA ASP A 297 -3.17 -23.28 -2.10
C ASP A 297 -2.17 -23.64 -1.00
N GLU A 298 -1.14 -22.81 -0.81
CA GLU A 298 -0.18 -22.97 0.29
C GLU A 298 -0.84 -22.85 1.67
N PHE A 299 -1.82 -21.95 1.82
CA PHE A 299 -2.62 -21.86 3.04
C PHE A 299 -3.38 -23.17 3.31
N ASN A 300 -3.99 -23.76 2.28
CA ASN A 300 -4.69 -25.03 2.38
C ASN A 300 -3.72 -26.17 2.72
N GLU A 301 -2.54 -26.21 2.13
CA GLU A 301 -1.54 -27.23 2.46
C GLU A 301 -1.13 -27.19 3.94
N VAL A 302 -0.83 -25.99 4.46
CA VAL A 302 -0.46 -25.81 5.88
C VAL A 302 -1.59 -26.27 6.80
N THR A 303 -2.84 -25.88 6.51
CA THR A 303 -3.98 -26.17 7.38
C THR A 303 -4.53 -27.60 7.24
N VAL A 304 -4.24 -28.29 6.14
CA VAL A 304 -4.62 -29.69 5.90
C VAL A 304 -3.58 -30.67 6.44
N ARG A 305 -2.27 -30.35 6.42
CA ARG A 305 -1.21 -31.21 6.99
C ARG A 305 -1.46 -31.56 8.47
N GLY A 306 -2.10 -30.67 9.23
CA GLY A 306 -2.53 -30.97 10.60
C GLY A 306 -3.65 -32.02 10.68
N LYS A 307 -4.50 -32.14 9.65
CA LYS A 307 -5.72 -32.97 9.66
C LYS A 307 -5.51 -34.40 9.17
N SER A 308 -4.39 -34.72 8.52
CA SER A 308 -4.14 -36.02 7.88
C SER A 308 -3.58 -37.11 8.81
N ALA A 309 -3.40 -36.85 10.10
CA ALA A 309 -3.20 -37.91 11.09
C ALA A 309 -4.53 -38.63 11.37
N ARG A 310 -5.01 -39.44 10.41
CA ARG A 310 -6.03 -40.44 10.69
C ARG A 310 -5.43 -41.46 11.67
N PRO A 311 -6.18 -41.97 12.66
CA PRO A 311 -5.78 -43.20 13.33
C PRO A 311 -5.69 -44.28 12.24
N GLN A 312 -4.55 -44.98 12.15
CA GLN A 312 -4.57 -46.30 11.52
C GLN A 312 -5.46 -47.19 12.39
N GLU A 313 -6.75 -47.26 12.09
CA GLU A 313 -7.56 -48.37 12.55
C GLU A 313 -6.96 -49.64 11.96
N SER A 314 -6.51 -50.51 12.85
CA SER A 314 -6.00 -51.84 12.56
C SER A 314 -7.06 -52.65 11.83
N LEU A 315 -7.02 -52.63 10.49
CA LEU A 315 -7.75 -53.56 9.65
C LEU A 315 -7.10 -54.95 9.67
N HIS A 316 -6.72 -55.48 10.83
CA HIS A 316 -6.32 -56.88 11.02
C HIS A 316 -6.88 -57.33 12.38
N GLY A 317 -8.04 -57.98 12.37
CA GLY A 317 -8.68 -58.49 13.58
C GLY A 317 -9.96 -59.28 13.29
N HIS A 318 -9.76 -60.57 13.00
CA HIS A 318 -10.71 -61.70 12.92
C HIS A 318 -11.46 -61.94 11.61
#